data_AF-A0A7W6E9A3-F1
#
_entry.id   AF-A0A7W6E9A3-F1
#
_cell.length_a   1.000
_cell.length_b   1.000
_cell.length_c   1.000
_cell.angle_alpha   90.00
_cell.angle_beta   90.00
_cell.angle_gamma   90.00
#
_symmetry.space_group_name_H-M   'P 1'
#
loop_
_entity.id
_entity.type
_entity.pdbx_description
1 polymer ?
#
loop_
_entity_poly.entity_id
_entity_poly.type
_entity_poly.pdbx_seq_one_letter_code
_entity_poly.pdbx_strand_id
1 'polypeptide(L)' 'MSQIRKPMTRNDQVRSEGEDARLRRRSRKDNPYRPGSADWRAWSEGFGG' A
#
# COMPACT_ATOMS: atom_id res chain seq x y z
N MET A 1 1.63 -29.42 -5.40
CA MET A 1 0.86 -28.52 -4.52
C MET A 1 0.51 -27.28 -5.33
N SER A 2 -0.77 -27.12 -5.71
CA SER A 2 -1.21 -25.91 -6.42
C SER A 2 -1.38 -24.80 -5.39
N GLN A 3 -0.49 -23.80 -5.43
CA GLN A 3 -0.52 -22.65 -4.53
C GLN A 3 -1.71 -21.78 -4.98
N ILE A 4 -2.83 -21.85 -4.25
CA ILE A 4 -3.97 -20.96 -4.46
C ILE A 4 -3.47 -19.55 -4.16
N ARG A 5 -3.11 -18.79 -5.20
CA ARG A 5 -2.85 -17.37 -5.07
C ARG A 5 -4.17 -16.74 -4.68
N LYS A 6 -4.31 -16.39 -3.40
CA LYS A 6 -5.45 -15.57 -2.95
C LYS A 6 -5.50 -14.34 -3.86
N PRO A 7 -6.66 -13.99 -4.44
CA PRO A 7 -6.76 -12.77 -5.23
C PRO A 7 -6.33 -11.60 -4.35
N MET A 8 -5.34 -10.84 -4.80
CA MET A 8 -4.89 -9.65 -4.09
C MET A 8 -6.06 -8.69 -3.95
N THR A 9 -6.35 -8.30 -2.72
CA THR A 9 -7.37 -7.28 -2.48
C THR A 9 -6.86 -5.92 -2.94
N ARG A 10 -7.77 -4.96 -3.12
CA ARG A 10 -7.39 -3.55 -3.36
C ARG A 10 -6.42 -3.05 -2.29
N ASN A 11 -6.65 -3.39 -1.02
CA ASN A 11 -5.77 -2.99 0.08
C ASN A 11 -4.37 -3.59 -0.05
N ASP A 12 -4.23 -4.83 -0.52
CA ASP A 12 -2.91 -5.46 -0.70
C ASP A 12 -2.12 -4.77 -1.81
N GLN A 13 -2.77 -4.39 -2.90
CA GLN A 13 -2.16 -3.61 -3.97
C GLN A 13 -1.68 -2.25 -3.46
N VAL A 14 -2.57 -1.53 -2.78
CA VAL A 14 -2.28 -0.18 -2.27
C VAL A 14 -1.21 -0.21 -1.16
N ARG A 15 -1.18 -1.26 -0.33
CA ARG A 15 -0.09 -1.48 0.63
C ARG A 15 1.25 -1.69 -0.09
N SER A 16 1.28 -2.52 -1.13
CA SER A 16 2.48 -2.72 -1.94
C SER A 16 2.99 -1.42 -2.58
N GLU A 17 2.09 -0.54 -3.04
CA GLU A 17 2.46 0.79 -3.54
C GLU A 17 3.15 1.66 -2.46
N GLY A 18 2.68 1.59 -1.21
CA GLY A 18 3.28 2.28 -0.07
C GLY A 18 4.68 1.74 0.27
N GLU A 19 4.84 0.42 0.25
CA GLU A 19 6.15 -0.23 0.43
C GLU A 19 7.15 0.22 -0.64
N ASP A 20 6.70 0.24 -1.90
CA ASP A 20 7.45 0.71 -3.05
C ASP A 20 7.90 2.17 -2.89
N ALA A 21 7.00 3.04 -2.43
CA ALA A 21 7.31 4.45 -2.17
C ALA A 21 8.37 4.60 -1.06
N ARG A 22 8.27 3.79 0.02
CA ARG A 22 9.28 3.76 1.08
C ARG A 22 10.64 3.30 0.56
N LEU A 23 10.67 2.22 -0.24
CA LEU A 23 11.90 1.70 -0.85
C LEU A 23 12.57 2.72 -1.77
N ARG A 24 11.77 3.51 -2.50
CA ARG A 24 12.24 4.61 -3.35
C ARG A 24 12.56 5.90 -2.57
N ARG A 25 12.54 5.88 -1.23
CA ARG A 25 12.79 7.04 -0.35
C ARG A 25 11.90 8.26 -0.67
N ARG A 26 10.65 8.01 -1.07
CA ARG A 26 9.63 9.06 -1.24
C ARG A 26 9.20 9.61 0.11
N SER A 27 8.45 10.71 0.12
CA SER A 27 7.85 11.22 1.35
C SER A 27 6.50 10.57 1.61
N ARG A 28 6.13 10.44 2.89
CA ARG A 28 4.77 10.05 3.27
C ARG A 28 3.71 11.05 2.81
N LYS A 29 4.12 12.30 2.59
CA LYS A 29 3.28 13.37 2.01
C LYS A 29 2.94 13.12 0.54
N ASP A 30 3.66 12.23 -0.14
CA ASP A 30 3.41 11.85 -1.54
C ASP A 30 2.30 10.80 -1.65
N ASN A 31 1.63 10.43 -0.56
CA ASN A 31 0.47 9.55 -0.58
C ASN A 31 -0.64 10.18 -1.47
N PRO A 32 -1.01 9.56 -2.60
CA PRO A 32 -1.93 10.15 -3.56
C PRO A 32 -3.40 10.03 -3.13
N TYR A 33 -3.69 9.24 -2.09
CA TYR A 33 -5.04 8.93 -1.68
C TYR A 33 -5.60 9.98 -0.72
N ARG A 34 -6.93 10.17 -0.75
CA ARG A 34 -7.62 11.10 0.15
C ARG A 34 -7.34 10.74 1.62
N PRO A 35 -6.85 11.66 2.46
CA PRO A 35 -6.59 11.40 3.87
C PRO A 35 -7.78 10.74 4.59
N GLY A 36 -7.51 9.68 5.36
CA GLY A 36 -8.51 8.92 6.11
C GLY A 36 -9.32 7.89 5.32
N SER A 37 -9.18 7.83 3.99
CA SER A 37 -9.77 6.76 3.17
C SER A 37 -9.13 5.39 3.44
N ALA A 38 -9.80 4.31 3.02
CA ALA A 38 -9.25 2.95 3.12
C ALA A 38 -7.91 2.83 2.38
N ASP A 39 -7.84 3.33 1.15
CA ASP A 39 -6.61 3.34 0.34
C ASP A 39 -5.51 4.18 1.01
N TRP A 40 -5.84 5.35 1.57
CA TRP A 40 -4.86 6.15 2.30
C TRP A 40 -4.25 5.41 3.48
N ARG A 41 -5.07 4.67 4.24
CA ARG A 41 -4.60 3.84 5.37
C ARG A 41 -3.75 2.68 4.88
N ALA A 42 -4.21 1.95 3.86
CA ALA A 42 -3.46 0.82 3.31
C ALA A 42 -2.09 1.25 2.76
N TRP A 43 -2.02 2.36 2.03
CA TRP A 43 -0.76 2.91 1.51
C TRP A 43 0.15 3.34 2.66
N SER A 44 -0.44 4.01 3.66
CA SER A 44 0.26 4.45 4.86
C SER A 44 0.84 3.27 5.65
N GLU A 45 0.10 2.18 5.81
CA GLU A 45 0.59 0.95 6.42
C GLU A 45 1.82 0.41 5.68
N GLY A 46 1.74 0.26 4.35
CA GLY A 46 2.86 -0.25 3.55
C GLY A 46 4.09 0.65 3.57
N PHE A 47 3.88 1.97 3.63
CA PHE A 47 4.97 2.93 3.76
C PHE A 47 5.61 2.95 5.17
N GLY A 48 5.02 2.31 6.18
CA GLY A 48 5.67 2.12 7.50
C GLY A 48 4.84 2.44 8.74
N GLY A 49 3.52 2.66 8.62
CA GLY A 49 2.64 2.98 9.76
C GLY A 49 2.64 4.44 10.16
#